data_AF-A0AAD7K1Q2-F1
#
_entry.id   AF-A0AAD7K1Q2-F1
#
_cell.length_a   1.000
_cell.length_b   1.000
_cell.length_c   1.000
_cell.angle_alpha   90.00
_cell.angle_beta   90.00
_cell.angle_gamma   90.00
#
_symmetry.space_group_name_H-M   'P 1'
#
loop_
_entity.id
_entity.type
_entity.pdbx_description
1 polymer ?
#
loop_
_entity_poly.entity_id
_entity_poly.type
_entity_poly.pdbx_seq_one_letter_code
_entity_poly.pdbx_strand_id
1 'polypeptide(L)'
;MDAAQVLSIMKYNNPVYTGIPNDMLPEKVVPRFIKVCWRPGKEPVHDFKSLVSPVQYTHLMDLTYIDSTESLNGFSLFVYGLKITKILDWWRHKEMHEWIVPCIVKPSP
;
A
#
# COMPACT_ATOMS: atom_id res chain seq x y z
N MET A 1 11.27 -4.66 0.66
CA MET A 1 11.37 -5.26 2.00
C MET A 1 11.20 -6.76 1.80
N ASP A 2 12.19 -7.57 2.15
CA ASP A 2 12.11 -9.02 1.95
C ASP A 2 11.52 -9.74 3.19
N ALA A 3 11.23 -11.03 3.06
CA ALA A 3 10.67 -11.84 4.15
C ALA A 3 11.58 -11.90 5.40
N ALA A 4 12.90 -11.80 5.21
CA ALA A 4 13.87 -11.81 6.29
C ALA A 4 13.84 -10.49 7.10
N GLN A 5 13.61 -9.36 6.45
CA GLN A 5 13.39 -8.08 7.10
C GLN A 5 12.10 -8.07 7.91
N VAL A 6 11.02 -8.67 7.40
CA VAL A 6 9.75 -8.79 8.15
C VAL A 6 9.92 -9.65 9.40
N LEU A 7 10.61 -10.79 9.30
CA LEU A 7 10.96 -11.62 10.45
C LEU A 7 11.79 -10.87 11.50
N SER A 8 12.70 -9.99 11.07
CA SER A 8 13.49 -9.18 11.99
C SER A 8 12.62 -8.19 12.79
N ILE A 9 11.55 -7.66 12.20
CA ILE A 9 10.66 -6.70 12.85
C ILE A 9 9.63 -7.42 13.74
N MET A 10 9.23 -8.65 13.38
CA MET A 10 8.35 -9.49 14.20
C MET A 10 8.92 -9.81 15.59
N LYS A 11 10.24 -9.71 15.79
CA LYS A 11 10.87 -9.83 17.12
C LYS A 11 10.38 -8.77 18.12
N TYR A 12 9.88 -7.64 17.61
CA TYR A 12 9.35 -6.53 18.41
C TYR A 12 7.81 -6.46 18.37
N ASN A 13 7.15 -7.45 17.73
CA ASN A 13 5.71 -7.50 17.66
C ASN A 13 5.10 -7.81 19.03
N ASN A 14 4.06 -7.06 19.41
CA ASN A 14 3.22 -7.36 20.56
C ASN A 14 1.87 -7.89 20.06
N PRO A 15 1.63 -9.22 20.13
CA PRO A 15 0.43 -9.84 19.57
C PRO A 15 -0.88 -9.32 20.16
N VAL A 16 -0.85 -8.88 21.43
CA VAL A 16 -2.03 -8.32 22.13
C VAL A 16 -2.43 -6.97 21.51
N TYR A 17 -1.46 -6.21 21.02
CA TYR A 17 -1.69 -4.90 20.42
C TYR A 17 -1.94 -4.99 18.91
N THR A 18 -1.22 -5.85 18.19
CA THR A 18 -1.26 -5.92 16.72
C THR A 18 -2.25 -6.95 16.19
N GLY A 19 -2.67 -7.92 17.01
CA GLY A 19 -3.48 -9.06 16.57
C GLY A 19 -2.75 -9.99 15.60
N ILE A 20 -1.42 -9.90 15.51
CA ILE A 20 -0.56 -10.77 14.70
C ILE A 20 0.14 -11.75 15.64
N PRO A 21 -0.12 -13.06 15.54
CA PRO A 21 0.64 -14.09 16.25
C PRO A 21 2.12 -14.06 15.85
N ASN A 22 3.02 -14.26 16.81
CA ASN A 22 4.48 -14.22 16.59
C ASN A 22 5.01 -15.42 15.77
N ASP A 23 4.23 -16.48 15.68
CA ASP A 23 4.47 -17.71 14.92
C ASP A 23 3.87 -17.68 13.50
N MET A 24 3.26 -16.55 13.11
CA MET A 24 2.67 -16.42 11.78
C MET A 24 3.76 -16.41 10.70
N LEU A 25 3.54 -17.21 9.65
CA LEU A 25 4.43 -17.30 8.49
C LEU A 25 4.72 -15.91 7.88
N PRO A 26 5.97 -15.61 7.50
CA PRO A 26 6.36 -14.31 6.96
C PRO A 26 5.48 -13.86 5.80
N GLU A 27 5.10 -14.79 4.92
CA GLU A 27 4.24 -14.53 3.76
C GLU A 27 2.83 -14.05 4.16
N LYS A 28 2.36 -14.42 5.37
CA LYS A 28 1.08 -13.98 5.94
C LYS A 28 1.20 -12.71 6.78
N VAL A 29 2.41 -12.39 7.25
CA VAL A 29 2.72 -11.18 8.02
C VAL A 29 2.95 -9.99 7.11
N VAL A 30 3.66 -10.17 5.98
CA VAL A 30 3.99 -9.11 5.00
C VAL A 30 2.76 -8.27 4.61
N PRO A 31 1.58 -8.85 4.27
CA PRO A 31 0.40 -8.08 3.90
C PRO A 31 -0.16 -7.23 5.05
N ARG A 32 -0.03 -7.71 6.28
CA ARG A 32 -0.47 -6.98 7.48
C ARG A 32 0.49 -5.86 7.85
N PHE A 33 1.79 -6.07 7.62
CA PHE A 33 2.83 -5.07 7.84
C PHE A 33 2.73 -3.90 6.86
N ILE A 34 2.35 -4.12 5.61
CA ILE A 34 2.17 -3.05 4.61
C ILE A 34 1.06 -2.07 5.02
N LYS A 35 0.03 -2.57 5.71
CA LYS A 35 -1.00 -1.72 6.33
C LYS A 35 -0.45 -0.80 7.42
N VAL A 36 0.55 -1.28 8.18
CA VAL A 36 1.19 -0.54 9.27
C VAL A 36 2.30 0.38 8.76
N CYS A 37 3.05 -0.05 7.74
CA CYS A 37 4.05 0.73 7.02
C CYS A 37 3.44 1.67 5.96
N TRP A 38 2.14 1.96 6.03
CA TRP A 38 1.45 2.85 5.07
C TRP A 38 1.81 4.35 5.26
N ARG A 39 2.45 4.73 6.37
CA ARG A 39 2.98 6.11 6.54
C ARG A 39 3.92 6.50 5.39
N PRO A 40 4.96 5.72 5.03
CA PRO A 40 5.77 5.99 3.84
C PRO A 40 5.04 5.77 2.50
N GLY A 41 3.83 5.21 2.48
CA GLY A 41 2.96 5.17 1.30
C GLY A 41 2.17 6.46 1.06
N LYS A 42 1.83 7.19 2.14
CA LYS A 42 1.12 8.48 2.10
C LYS A 42 2.06 9.68 1.98
N GLU A 43 3.28 9.60 2.51
CA GLU A 43 4.31 10.64 2.37
C GLU A 43 4.53 11.07 0.91
N PRO A 44 4.70 10.15 -0.05
CA PRO A 44 4.83 10.51 -1.46
C PRO A 44 3.57 11.18 -2.03
N VAL A 45 2.38 10.86 -1.50
CA VAL A 45 1.12 11.47 -1.95
C VAL A 45 1.03 12.92 -1.51
N HIS A 46 1.58 13.28 -0.35
CA HIS A 46 1.68 14.67 0.08
C HIS A 46 2.50 15.53 -0.90
N ASP A 47 3.56 14.97 -1.49
CA ASP A 47 4.34 15.64 -2.53
C ASP A 47 3.56 15.85 -3.85
N PHE A 48 2.42 15.19 -4.03
CA PHE A 48 1.57 15.34 -5.21
C PHE A 48 0.51 16.43 -5.03
N LYS A 49 0.32 16.95 -3.81
CA LYS A 49 -0.74 17.94 -3.51
C LYS A 49 -0.69 19.20 -4.38
N SER A 50 0.51 19.63 -4.79
CA SER A 50 0.69 20.78 -5.68
C SER A 50 0.54 20.43 -7.17
N LEU A 51 0.52 19.15 -7.52
CA LEU A 51 0.48 18.65 -8.89
C LEU A 51 -0.93 18.30 -9.36
N VAL A 52 -1.89 18.19 -8.44
CA VAL A 52 -3.25 17.73 -8.74
C VAL A 52 -4.29 18.65 -8.09
N SER A 53 -5.53 18.58 -8.56
CA SER A 53 -6.64 19.27 -7.92
C SER A 53 -6.95 18.67 -6.54
N PRO A 54 -7.61 19.42 -5.63
CA PRO A 54 -8.00 18.89 -4.32
C PRO A 54 -8.82 17.59 -4.40
N VAL A 55 -9.67 17.46 -5.42
CA VAL A 55 -10.49 16.26 -5.65
C VAL A 55 -9.61 15.07 -6.05
N GLN A 56 -8.66 15.28 -6.97
CA GLN A 56 -7.70 14.26 -7.39
C GLN A 56 -6.78 13.85 -6.23
N TYR A 57 -6.37 14.81 -5.40
CA TYR A 57 -5.57 14.54 -4.21
C TYR A 57 -6.31 13.65 -3.20
N THR A 58 -7.58 13.93 -2.94
CA THR A 58 -8.42 13.06 -2.09
C THR A 58 -8.49 11.65 -2.69
N HIS A 59 -8.71 11.53 -3.99
CA HIS A 59 -8.78 10.24 -4.64
C HIS A 59 -7.46 9.46 -4.58
N LEU A 60 -6.30 10.13 -4.68
CA LEU A 60 -4.98 9.51 -4.45
C LEU A 60 -4.81 9.00 -3.01
N MET A 61 -5.39 9.70 -2.04
CA MET A 61 -5.40 9.28 -0.63
C MET A 61 -6.34 8.10 -0.37
N ASP A 62 -7.34 7.87 -1.24
CA ASP A 62 -8.30 6.77 -1.13
C ASP A 62 -7.68 5.39 -1.45
N LEU A 63 -6.43 5.35 -1.90
CA LEU A 63 -5.64 4.11 -2.05
C LEU A 63 -5.73 3.22 -0.80
N THR A 64 -5.88 3.80 0.39
CA THR A 64 -5.96 3.04 1.66
C THR A 64 -7.28 2.34 1.92
N TYR A 65 -8.30 2.63 1.11
CA TYR A 65 -9.65 2.11 1.26
C TYR A 65 -10.05 1.17 0.12
N ILE A 66 -9.13 0.84 -0.78
CA ILE A 66 -9.36 -0.12 -1.85
C ILE A 66 -9.56 -1.51 -1.24
N ASP A 67 -10.72 -2.09 -1.48
CA ASP A 67 -11.17 -3.36 -0.89
C ASP A 67 -11.37 -4.47 -1.93
N SER A 68 -11.36 -4.13 -3.22
CA SER A 68 -11.56 -5.07 -4.32
C SER A 68 -10.55 -4.83 -5.46
N THR A 69 -10.33 -5.87 -6.25
CA THR A 69 -9.51 -5.81 -7.47
C THR A 69 -10.13 -4.87 -8.52
N GLU A 70 -11.46 -4.74 -8.56
CA GLU A 70 -12.14 -3.80 -9.46
C GLU A 70 -11.87 -2.35 -9.06
N SER A 71 -11.97 -2.03 -7.77
CA SER A 71 -11.61 -0.71 -7.23
C SER A 71 -10.14 -0.39 -7.47
N LEU A 72 -9.26 -1.39 -7.35
CA LEU A 72 -7.83 -1.25 -7.66
C LEU A 72 -7.59 -0.93 -9.14
N ASN A 73 -8.26 -1.63 -10.06
CA ASN A 73 -8.17 -1.36 -11.49
C ASN A 73 -8.70 0.04 -11.83
N GLY A 74 -9.81 0.45 -11.19
CA GLY A 74 -10.35 1.80 -11.31
C GLY A 74 -9.36 2.87 -10.83
N PHE A 75 -8.68 2.62 -9.71
CA PHE A 75 -7.62 3.48 -9.21
C PHE A 75 -6.43 3.57 -10.17
N SER A 76 -5.96 2.43 -10.72
CA SER A 76 -4.91 2.42 -11.73
C SER A 76 -5.29 3.26 -12.94
N LEU A 77 -6.50 3.07 -13.50
CA LEU A 77 -6.99 3.86 -14.62
C LEU A 77 -7.05 5.35 -14.32
N PHE A 78 -7.48 5.72 -13.11
CA PHE A 78 -7.46 7.09 -12.64
C PHE A 78 -6.04 7.66 -12.62
N VAL A 79 -5.05 6.95 -12.05
CA VAL A 79 -3.65 7.38 -12.02
C VAL A 79 -3.08 7.53 -13.43
N TYR A 80 -3.35 6.57 -14.32
CA TYR A 80 -2.98 6.65 -15.73
C TYR A 80 -3.61 7.85 -16.44
N GLY A 81 -4.84 8.20 -16.08
CA GLY A 81 -5.58 9.36 -16.59
C GLY A 81 -5.01 10.72 -16.18
N LEU A 82 -4.27 10.80 -15.05
CA LEU A 82 -3.65 12.05 -14.59
C LEU A 82 -2.54 12.54 -15.53
N LYS A 83 -1.88 11.63 -16.25
CA LYS A 83 -0.74 11.92 -17.16
C LYS A 83 0.41 12.71 -16.51
N ILE A 84 0.54 12.64 -15.18
CA ILE A 84 1.63 13.30 -14.43
C ILE A 84 2.73 12.28 -14.18
N THR A 85 3.89 12.46 -14.83
CA THR A 85 5.02 11.52 -14.80
C THR A 85 5.41 11.09 -13.38
N LYS A 86 5.50 12.05 -12.44
CA LYS A 86 5.88 11.76 -11.05
C LYS A 86 4.92 10.77 -10.36
N ILE A 87 3.61 10.89 -10.64
CA ILE A 87 2.58 10.04 -10.05
C ILE A 87 2.54 8.68 -10.77
N LEU A 88 2.74 8.68 -12.09
CA LEU A 88 2.83 7.45 -12.87
C LEU A 88 4.02 6.59 -12.44
N ASP A 89 5.20 7.19 -12.26
CA ASP A 89 6.40 6.47 -11.84
C ASP A 89 6.24 5.92 -10.42
N TRP A 90 5.60 6.69 -9.53
CA TRP A 90 5.22 6.20 -8.20
C TRP A 90 4.30 4.98 -8.28
N TRP A 91 3.29 5.01 -9.14
CA TRP A 91 2.34 3.91 -9.29
C TRP A 91 2.97 2.67 -9.93
N ARG A 92 3.73 2.86 -11.01
CA ARG A 92 4.49 1.78 -11.67
C ARG A 92 5.47 1.11 -10.73
N HIS A 93 6.12 1.89 -9.86
CA HIS A 93 6.96 1.31 -8.83
C HIS A 93 6.17 0.37 -7.92
N LYS A 94 4.90 0.67 -7.58
CA LYS A 94 4.05 -0.25 -6.82
C LYS A 94 3.67 -1.49 -7.63
N GLU A 95 3.35 -1.33 -8.91
CA GLU A 95 3.00 -2.45 -9.80
C GLU A 95 4.18 -3.40 -10.08
N MET A 96 5.40 -2.85 -10.20
CA MET A 96 6.63 -3.63 -10.41
C MET A 96 6.97 -4.55 -9.23
N HIS A 97 6.51 -4.20 -8.02
CA HIS A 97 6.69 -5.03 -6.86
C HIS A 97 5.45 -5.91 -6.71
N GLU A 98 5.51 -7.12 -7.27
CA GLU A 98 4.41 -8.10 -7.30
C GLU A 98 3.77 -8.37 -5.94
N TRP A 99 4.50 -8.10 -4.84
CA TRP A 99 4.02 -8.25 -3.47
C TRP A 99 3.23 -7.04 -2.94
N ILE A 100 3.34 -5.84 -3.53
CA ILE A 100 2.68 -4.63 -3.04
C ILE A 100 1.20 -4.63 -3.43
N VAL A 101 0.90 -4.87 -4.70
CA VAL A 101 -0.46 -4.77 -5.26
C VAL A 101 -1.45 -5.72 -4.58
N PRO A 102 -1.13 -7.01 -4.36
CA PRO A 102 -2.01 -7.93 -3.63
C PRO A 102 -2.25 -7.55 -2.18
N CYS A 103 -1.37 -6.73 -1.59
CA CYS A 103 -1.50 -6.29 -0.20
C CYS A 103 -2.34 -5.00 -0.05
N ILE A 104 -2.62 -4.31 -1.16
CA ILE A 104 -3.52 -3.15 -1.19
C ILE A 104 -4.97 -3.62 -1.07
N VAL A 105 -5.33 -4.67 -1.82
CA VAL A 105 -6.67 -5.27 -1.78
C VAL A 105 -6.80 -6.06 -0.47
N LYS A 106 -7.90 -5.88 0.27
CA LYS A 106 -8.17 -6.70 1.47
C LYS A 106 -8.05 -8.18 1.10
N PRO A 107 -7.31 -9.01 1.88
CA PRO A 107 -7.53 -10.44 1.78
C PRO A 107 -8.99 -10.68 2.18
N SER A 108 -9.76 -11.28 1.26
CA SER A 108 -11.07 -11.82 1.58
C SER A 108 -10.93 -12.75 2.80
N PRO A 109 -11.87 -12.70 3.76
CA PRO A 109 -11.79 -13.49 5.00
C PRO A 109 -11.64 -15.00 4.76
#